data_AF-A0A9D2P1N7-F1
#
_entry.id   AF-A0A9D2P1N7-F1
#
_cell.length_a   1.000
_cell.length_b   1.000
_cell.length_c   1.000
_cell.angle_alpha   90.00
_cell.angle_beta   90.00
_cell.angle_gamma   90.00
#
_symmetry.space_group_name_H-M   'P 1'
#
loop_
_entity.id
_entity.type
_entity.pdbx_description
1 polymer ?
#
loop_
_entity_poly.entity_id
_entity_poly.type
_entity_poly.pdbx_seq_one_letter_code
_entity_poly.pdbx_strand_id
1 'polypeptide(L)' 'MEFKDRLRDLRLARSLKQEAMADLLAIKLRAYQNYEYGTSFPNFKNLIFLADYFDVSLDYLVGRSDIRERR' A
#
# COMPACT_ATOMS: atom_id res chain seq x y z
N MET A 1 7.95 3.24 11.10
CA MET A 1 6.55 2.87 10.76
C MET A 1 6.58 1.73 9.77
N GLU A 2 5.76 0.69 9.95
CA GLU A 2 5.81 -0.50 9.08
C GLU A 2 4.97 -0.31 7.81
N PHE A 3 5.14 -1.21 6.83
CA PHE A 3 4.40 -1.22 5.57
C PHE A 3 2.88 -1.14 5.77
N LYS A 4 2.33 -1.95 6.68
CA LYS A 4 0.87 -2.04 6.93
C LYS A 4 0.28 -0.69 7.37
N ASP A 5 1.01 0.04 8.21
CA ASP A 5 0.60 1.33 8.76
C ASP A 5 0.66 2.39 7.65
N ARG A 6 1.76 2.43 6.89
CA ARG A 6 1.94 3.35 5.75
C ARG A 6 0.86 3.14 4.69
N LEU A 7 0.58 1.89 4.32
CA LEU A 7 -0.45 1.56 3.35
C LEU A 7 -1.83 2.06 3.80
N ARG A 8 -2.19 1.80 5.06
CA ARG A 8 -3.45 2.24 5.63
C ARG A 8 -3.56 3.77 5.65
N ASP A 9 -2.50 4.46 6.06
CA ASP A 9 -2.48 5.93 6.13
C ASP A 9 -2.60 6.57 4.75
N LEU A 10 -1.89 6.03 3.75
CA LEU A 10 -1.98 6.50 2.36
C LEU A 10 -3.38 6.30 1.79
N ARG A 11 -4.03 5.15 2.06
CA ARG A 11 -5.40 4.89 1.64
C ARG A 11 -6.38 5.87 2.30
N LEU A 12 -6.25 6.08 3.61
CA LEU A 12 -7.14 6.97 4.38
C LEU A 12 -6.95 8.44 3.98
N ALA A 13 -5.72 8.89 3.69
CA ALA A 13 -5.43 10.24 3.21
C ALA A 13 -6.16 10.55 1.88
N ARG A 14 -6.46 9.52 1.08
CA ARG A 14 -7.25 9.63 -0.15
C ARG A 14 -8.73 9.29 0.01
N SER A 15 -9.19 9.04 1.24
CA SER A 15 -10.59 8.66 1.54
C SER A 15 -11.09 7.43 0.77
N LEU A 16 -10.17 6.49 0.47
CA LEU A 16 -10.49 5.27 -0.28
C LEU A 16 -10.94 4.15 0.64
N LYS A 17 -11.91 3.35 0.19
CA LYS A 17 -12.31 2.11 0.87
C LYS A 17 -11.33 0.97 0.56
N GLN A 18 -11.20 0.01 1.46
CA GLN A 18 -10.36 -1.19 1.24
C GLN A 18 -10.84 -1.99 0.02
N GLU A 19 -12.15 -2.03 -0.23
CA GLU A 19 -12.76 -2.69 -1.39
C GLU A 19 -12.31 -2.05 -2.71
N ALA A 20 -12.33 -0.72 -2.81
CA ALA A 20 -11.85 -0.01 -3.98
C ALA A 20 -10.36 -0.32 -4.29
N MET A 21 -9.53 -0.44 -3.26
CA MET A 21 -8.11 -0.81 -3.45
C MET A 21 -7.94 -2.26 -3.89
N ALA A 22 -8.78 -3.17 -3.38
CA ALA A 22 -8.78 -4.56 -3.80
C ALA A 22 -9.17 -4.69 -5.28
N ASP A 23 -10.20 -3.95 -5.71
CA ASP A 23 -10.64 -3.89 -7.11
C ASP A 23 -9.55 -3.32 -8.03
N LEU A 24 -8.90 -2.22 -7.62
CA LEU A 24 -7.79 -1.61 -8.38
C LEU A 24 -6.61 -2.57 -8.58
N LEU A 25 -6.34 -3.40 -7.58
CA LEU A 25 -5.27 -4.40 -7.62
C LEU A 25 -5.69 -5.73 -8.25
N ALA A 26 -6.96 -5.87 -8.64
CA ALA A 26 -7.56 -7.12 -9.10
C ALA A 26 -7.33 -8.29 -8.13
N ILE A 27 -7.45 -8.04 -6.81
CA ILE A 27 -7.33 -9.04 -5.75
C ILE A 27 -8.60 -9.13 -4.91
N LYS A 28 -8.74 -10.21 -4.13
CA LYS A 28 -9.85 -10.33 -3.19
C LYS A 28 -9.71 -9.30 -2.06
N LEU A 29 -10.83 -8.75 -1.58
CA LEU A 29 -10.87 -7.83 -0.43
C LEU A 29 -10.05 -8.35 0.78
N ARG A 30 -10.21 -9.64 1.11
CA ARG A 30 -9.46 -10.27 2.21
C ARG A 30 -7.94 -10.19 2.01
N ALA A 31 -7.45 -10.30 0.78
CA ALA A 31 -6.02 -10.18 0.50
C ALA A 31 -5.53 -8.75 0.78
N TYR A 32 -6.28 -7.73 0.35
CA TYR A 32 -5.94 -6.34 0.66
C TYR A 32 -6.01 -6.04 2.17
N GLN A 33 -7.04 -6.56 2.86
CA GLN A 33 -7.16 -6.45 4.31
C GLN A 33 -5.94 -7.05 5.03
N ASN A 34 -5.48 -8.23 4.59
CA ASN A 34 -4.29 -8.85 5.14
C ASN A 34 -3.03 -7.99 4.97
N TYR A 35 -2.94 -7.15 3.94
CA TYR A 35 -1.84 -6.18 3.79
C TYR A 35 -1.90 -5.12 4.90
N GLU A 36 -3.06 -4.52 5.13
CA GLU A 36 -3.25 -3.50 6.19
C GLU A 36 -3.24 -4.09 7.61
N TYR A 37 -3.46 -5.39 7.76
CA TYR A 37 -3.29 -6.11 9.02
C TYR A 37 -1.87 -6.65 9.24
N GLY A 38 -1.00 -6.57 8.23
CA GLY A 38 0.38 -7.07 8.30
C GLY A 38 0.50 -8.60 8.35
N THR A 39 -0.54 -9.33 7.93
CA THR A 39 -0.55 -10.81 7.90
C THR A 39 -0.13 -11.37 6.55
N SER A 40 -0.05 -10.54 5.52
CA SER A 40 0.53 -10.88 4.22
C SER A 40 1.10 -9.64 3.53
N PHE A 41 1.88 -9.85 2.48
CA PHE A 41 2.47 -8.78 1.69
C PHE A 41 2.01 -8.86 0.22
N PRO A 42 1.89 -7.72 -0.48
CA PRO A 42 1.67 -7.73 -1.92
C PRO A 42 2.85 -8.38 -2.65
N ASN A 43 2.57 -8.97 -3.81
CA ASN A 43 3.63 -9.37 -4.72
C ASN A 43 4.37 -8.13 -5.26
N PHE A 44 5.52 -8.33 -5.91
CA PHE A 44 6.34 -7.22 -6.41
C PHE A 44 5.58 -6.29 -7.37
N LYS A 45 4.69 -6.81 -8.22
CA LYS A 45 3.91 -6.00 -9.17
C LYS A 45 2.93 -5.08 -8.45
N ASN A 46 2.17 -5.63 -7.51
CA ASN A 46 1.21 -4.87 -6.71
C ASN A 46 1.92 -3.86 -5.81
N LEU A 47 3.11 -4.21 -5.31
CA LEU A 47 3.90 -3.30 -4.47
C LEU A 47 4.39 -2.09 -5.27
N ILE A 48 4.91 -2.29 -6.48
CA ILE A 48 5.30 -1.21 -7.39
C ILE A 48 4.08 -0.36 -7.75
N PHE A 49 2.96 -1.00 -8.11
CA PHE A 49 1.72 -0.30 -8.40
C PHE A 49 1.27 0.58 -7.24
N LEU A 50 1.32 0.10 -6.00
CA LEU A 50 0.93 0.89 -4.83
C LEU A 50 1.83 2.10 -4.63
N ALA A 51 3.15 1.94 -4.80
CA ALA A 51 4.10 3.05 -4.70
C ALA A 51 3.80 4.12 -5.76
N ASP A 52 3.58 3.70 -7.00
CA ASP A 52 3.26 4.60 -8.12
C ASP A 52 1.89 5.26 -7.94
N TYR A 53 0.88 4.48 -7.55
CA TYR A 53 -0.47 4.98 -7.32
C TYR A 53 -0.48 6.05 -6.25
N PHE A 54 0.17 5.81 -5.12
CA PHE A 54 0.25 6.75 -4.01
C PHE A 54 1.27 7.88 -4.20
N ASP A 55 2.03 7.86 -5.30
CA ASP A 55 3.10 8.81 -5.61
C ASP A 55 4.15 8.91 -4.49
N VAL A 56 4.66 7.74 -4.08
CA VAL A 56 5.69 7.61 -3.05
C VAL A 56 6.81 6.69 -3.52
N SER A 57 8.00 6.82 -2.93
CA SER A 57 9.07 5.85 -3.17
C SER A 57 8.73 4.47 -2.60
N LEU A 58 9.31 3.43 -3.20
CA LEU A 58 9.20 2.08 -2.66
C LEU A 58 9.82 1.97 -1.26
N ASP A 59 10.95 2.63 -1.02
CA ASP A 59 11.62 2.67 0.28
C ASP A 59 10.73 3.32 1.35
N TYR A 60 9.98 4.37 0.99
CA TYR A 60 8.92 4.87 1.84
C TYR A 60 7.80 3.86 2.00
N LEU A 61 7.29 3.22 0.96
CA LEU A 61 6.15 2.33 1.15
C LEU A 61 6.49 1.16 2.11
N VAL A 62 7.70 0.58 2.00
CA VAL A 62 8.08 -0.65 2.72
C VAL A 62 8.75 -0.44 4.08
N GLY A 63 8.91 0.81 4.55
CA GLY A 63 9.49 1.06 5.88
C GLY A 63 10.99 1.37 5.91
N ARG A 64 11.68 1.46 4.77
CA ARG A 64 13.15 1.67 4.69
C ARG A 64 13.58 3.14 4.85
N SER A 65 12.71 4.07 4.48
CA SER A 65 12.97 5.52 4.56
C SER A 65 11.72 6.25 5.05
N ASP A 66 11.87 7.35 5.78
CA ASP A 66 10.75 8.26 6.11
C ASP A 66 10.53 9.35 5.04
N ILE A 67 11.39 9.41 4.02
CA ILE A 67 11.27 10.36 2.91
C ILE A 67 10.28 9.82 1.88
N ARG A 68 9.16 10.52 1.69
CA ARG A 68 8.09 10.14 0.74
C ARG A 68 8.51 10.21 -0.73
N GLU A 69 9.38 11.15 -1.06
CA GLU A 69 9.69 11.54 -2.44
C GLU A 69 10.14 10.36 -3.31
N ARG A 70 9.51 10.24 -4.47
CA ARG A 70 9.88 9.31 -5.53
C ARG A 70 11.15 9.86 -6.19
N ARG A 71 12.25 9.11 -6.10
CA ARG A 71 13.50 9.41 -6.81
C ARG A 71 13.47 8.85 -8.22
#